data_AF-A0A1F7N1C0-F1
#
_entry.id   AF-A0A1F7N1C0-F1
#
_cell.length_a   1.000
_cell.length_b   1.000
_cell.length_c   1.000
_cell.angle_alpha   90.00
_cell.angle_beta   90.00
_cell.angle_gamma   90.00
#
_symmetry.space_group_name_H-M   'P 1'
#
loop_
_entity.id
_entity.type
_entity.pdbx_description
1 polymer ?
#
loop_
_entity_poly.entity_id
_entity_poly.type
_entity_poly.pdbx_seq_one_letter_code
_entity_poly.pdbx_strand_id
1 'polypeptide(L)'
;MAPPRPPKSRRARPSPTRAGRHARAPRPAPAERRLLALARELGALARDARGGADPLPGALERLAGAYAPGAPLAGDLRRAWLASQGDKTAALALAWAREQLRLALEELVARLPREARRRVDLPADALAWLLLAACEAIACEPPSAAADRTRTLLELIGR
;
A
#
# COMPACT_ATOMS: atom_id res chain seq x y z
N MET A 1 39.44 -63.26 -39.96
CA MET A 1 38.45 -62.18 -40.16
C MET A 1 38.48 -61.26 -38.95
N ALA A 2 38.83 -59.99 -39.12
CA ALA A 2 38.80 -58.99 -38.05
C ALA A 2 37.67 -57.98 -38.33
N PRO A 3 36.87 -57.58 -37.32
CA PRO A 3 35.75 -56.68 -37.57
C PRO A 3 36.22 -55.22 -37.72
N PRO A 4 35.51 -54.40 -38.53
CA PRO A 4 35.86 -52.99 -38.72
C PRO A 4 35.50 -52.15 -37.48
N ARG A 5 36.34 -51.15 -37.18
CA ARG A 5 36.17 -50.23 -36.05
C ARG A 5 34.95 -49.32 -36.26
N PRO A 6 34.16 -49.01 -35.20
CA PRO A 6 33.06 -48.06 -35.31
C PRO A 6 33.56 -46.60 -35.41
N PRO A 7 32.78 -45.68 -36.02
CA PRO A 7 33.19 -44.30 -36.24
C PRO A 7 33.16 -43.45 -34.96
N LYS A 8 34.08 -42.48 -34.88
CA LYS A 8 34.29 -41.52 -33.79
C LYS A 8 33.01 -40.72 -33.49
N SER A 9 32.59 -40.69 -32.23
CA SER A 9 31.47 -39.87 -31.77
C SER A 9 31.79 -38.38 -31.95
N ARG A 10 30.91 -37.66 -32.65
CA ARG A 10 30.93 -36.19 -32.67
C ARG A 10 30.52 -35.71 -31.29
N ARG A 11 31.48 -35.20 -30.50
CA ARG A 11 31.20 -34.43 -29.28
C ARG A 11 30.30 -33.25 -29.66
N ALA A 12 29.03 -33.32 -29.29
CA ALA A 12 28.15 -32.18 -29.31
C ALA A 12 28.73 -31.11 -28.37
N ARG A 13 29.05 -29.94 -28.93
CA ARG A 13 29.42 -28.78 -28.13
C ARG A 13 28.21 -28.39 -27.27
N PRO A 14 28.36 -28.19 -25.96
CA PRO A 14 27.26 -27.66 -25.16
C PRO A 14 26.90 -26.28 -25.69
N SER A 15 25.63 -26.11 -26.08
CA SER A 15 25.07 -24.82 -26.44
C SER A 15 25.25 -23.85 -25.26
N PRO A 16 25.72 -22.61 -25.48
CA PRO A 16 25.86 -21.66 -24.39
C PRO A 16 24.47 -21.38 -23.81
N THR A 17 24.30 -21.72 -22.53
CA THR A 17 23.16 -21.29 -21.71
C THR A 17 23.03 -19.78 -21.87
N ARG A 18 21.90 -19.34 -22.44
CA ARG A 18 21.54 -17.92 -22.51
C ARG A 18 21.73 -17.33 -21.11
N ALA A 19 22.77 -16.51 -20.96
CA ALA A 19 23.02 -15.73 -19.78
C ALA A 19 21.71 -15.06 -19.38
N GLY A 20 21.29 -15.28 -18.13
CA GLY A 20 20.03 -14.77 -17.60
C GLY A 20 19.93 -13.29 -17.92
N ARG A 21 18.89 -12.91 -18.68
CA ARG A 21 18.45 -11.52 -18.74
C ARG A 21 18.37 -11.05 -17.30
N HIS A 22 19.18 -10.06 -16.92
CA HIS A 22 19.05 -9.39 -15.64
C HIS A 22 17.57 -9.18 -15.37
N ALA A 23 17.03 -9.88 -14.37
CA ALA A 23 15.64 -9.76 -14.01
C ALA A 23 15.42 -8.30 -13.63
N ARG A 24 14.81 -7.53 -14.54
CA ARG A 24 14.45 -6.15 -14.25
C ARG A 24 13.57 -6.20 -13.01
N ALA A 25 13.94 -5.42 -12.00
CA ALA A 25 13.09 -5.26 -10.83
C ALA A 25 11.66 -4.95 -11.31
N PRO A 26 10.65 -5.70 -10.84
CA PRO A 26 9.28 -5.47 -11.27
C PRO A 26 8.90 -4.02 -10.97
N ARG A 27 8.31 -3.34 -11.95
CA ARG A 27 7.84 -1.97 -11.76
C ARG A 27 6.65 -1.99 -10.79
N PRO A 28 6.60 -1.11 -9.78
CA PRO A 28 5.51 -1.12 -8.82
C PRO A 28 4.16 -0.94 -9.52
N ALA A 29 3.15 -1.71 -9.13
CA ALA A 29 1.80 -1.55 -9.66
C ALA A 29 1.28 -0.12 -9.40
N PRO A 30 0.33 0.39 -10.20
CA PRO A 30 -0.28 1.70 -9.96
C PRO A 30 -0.80 1.87 -8.53
N ALA A 31 -1.43 0.83 -7.96
CA ALA A 31 -1.92 0.81 -6.58
C ALA A 31 -0.77 1.00 -5.57
N GLU A 32 0.31 0.22 -5.69
CA GLU A 32 1.49 0.35 -4.83
C GLU A 32 2.05 1.76 -4.88
N ARG A 33 2.18 2.35 -6.08
CA ARG A 33 2.70 3.73 -6.23
C ARG A 33 1.85 4.75 -5.52
N ARG A 34 0.52 4.63 -5.60
CA ARG A 34 -0.41 5.56 -4.95
C ARG A 34 -0.40 5.41 -3.43
N LEU A 35 -0.41 4.18 -2.92
CA LEU A 35 -0.29 3.91 -1.48
C LEU A 35 1.02 4.49 -0.92
N LEU A 36 2.15 4.23 -1.59
CA LEU A 36 3.45 4.78 -1.18
C LEU A 36 3.54 6.29 -1.33
N ALA A 37 2.83 6.89 -2.30
CA ALA A 37 2.72 8.35 -2.41
C ALA A 37 1.94 8.93 -1.23
N LEU A 38 0.78 8.37 -0.88
CA LEU A 38 0.01 8.77 0.29
C LEU A 38 0.83 8.62 1.57
N ALA A 39 1.54 7.52 1.76
CA ALA A 39 2.38 7.31 2.95
C ALA A 39 3.44 8.43 3.09
N ARG A 40 4.06 8.86 1.97
CA ARG A 40 4.99 9.99 1.97
C ARG A 40 4.32 11.33 2.26
N GLU A 41 3.11 11.55 1.73
CA GLU A 41 2.34 12.76 2.01
C GLU A 41 1.97 12.86 3.49
N LEU A 42 1.53 11.76 4.10
CA LEU A 42 1.23 11.68 5.53
C LEU A 42 2.48 11.95 6.37
N GLY A 43 3.62 11.36 6.00
CA GLY A 43 4.92 11.64 6.64
C GLY A 43 5.38 13.10 6.45
N ALA A 44 5.00 13.78 5.37
CA ALA A 44 5.26 15.21 5.19
C ALA A 44 4.40 16.05 6.15
N LEU A 45 3.10 15.79 6.21
CA LEU A 45 2.19 16.44 7.18
C LEU A 45 2.70 16.29 8.62
N ALA A 46 3.19 15.11 8.98
CA ALA A 46 3.75 14.84 10.29
C ALA A 46 4.97 15.73 10.60
N ARG A 47 5.84 15.97 9.60
CA ARG A 47 7.04 16.81 9.74
C ARG A 47 6.71 18.30 9.80
N ASP A 48 5.69 18.74 9.07
CA ASP A 48 5.30 20.16 8.98
C ASP A 48 4.50 20.60 10.23
N ALA A 49 3.79 19.67 10.88
CA ALA A 49 3.06 19.90 12.13
C ALA A 49 3.93 20.24 13.36
N ARG A 50 5.26 20.36 13.21
CA ARG A 50 6.20 20.78 14.27
C ARG A 50 5.86 22.14 14.90
N GLY A 51 4.98 22.93 14.30
CA GLY A 51 4.44 24.20 14.83
C GLY A 51 3.21 24.09 15.74
N GLY A 52 2.78 22.89 16.14
CA GLY A 52 1.67 22.70 17.10
C GLY A 52 0.27 22.56 16.48
N ALA A 53 0.17 22.58 15.14
CA ALA A 53 -1.06 22.25 14.45
C ALA A 53 -1.31 20.73 14.46
N ASP A 54 -2.55 20.30 14.60
CA ASP A 54 -2.92 18.88 14.51
C ASP A 54 -2.99 18.44 13.03
N PRO A 55 -2.11 17.54 12.56
CA PRO A 55 -2.10 17.08 11.18
C PRO A 55 -3.15 15.99 10.88
N LEU A 56 -3.78 15.39 11.89
CA LEU A 56 -4.64 14.23 11.71
C LEU A 56 -5.92 14.52 10.90
N PRO A 57 -6.64 15.65 11.09
CA PRO A 57 -7.81 15.96 10.26
C PRO A 57 -7.49 15.99 8.77
N GLY A 58 -6.45 16.75 8.38
CA GLY A 58 -6.05 16.84 6.97
C GLY A 58 -5.54 15.51 6.40
N ALA A 59 -4.89 14.68 7.23
CA ALA A 59 -4.50 13.33 6.83
C ALA A 59 -5.72 12.44 6.56
N LEU A 60 -6.75 12.49 7.41
CA LEU A 60 -7.98 11.71 7.23
C LEU A 60 -8.80 12.17 6.03
N GLU A 61 -8.93 13.47 5.80
CA GLU A 61 -9.58 14.01 4.61
C GLU A 61 -8.88 13.53 3.34
N ARG A 62 -7.55 13.53 3.35
CA ARG A 62 -6.75 13.09 2.20
C ARG A 62 -6.86 11.58 1.95
N LEU A 63 -6.83 10.78 3.01
CA LEU A 63 -7.08 9.33 2.92
C LEU A 63 -8.49 9.04 2.41
N ALA A 64 -9.51 9.64 3.02
CA ALA A 64 -10.90 9.46 2.62
C ALA A 64 -11.14 9.86 1.16
N GLY A 65 -10.59 11.00 0.73
CA GLY A 65 -10.63 11.43 -0.67
C GLY A 65 -9.91 10.48 -1.63
N ALA A 66 -8.80 9.89 -1.21
CA ALA A 66 -8.10 8.90 -2.03
C ALA A 66 -8.89 7.60 -2.18
N TYR A 67 -9.63 7.18 -1.15
CA TYR A 67 -10.49 6.00 -1.16
C TYR A 67 -11.92 6.26 -1.65
N ALA A 68 -12.31 7.53 -1.88
CA ALA A 68 -13.67 7.89 -2.25
C ALA A 68 -14.17 7.11 -3.49
N PRO A 69 -15.48 6.84 -3.59
CA PRO A 69 -16.05 6.19 -4.77
C PRO A 69 -15.69 6.95 -6.06
N GLY A 70 -15.12 6.24 -7.03
CA GLY A 70 -14.64 6.82 -8.29
C GLY A 70 -13.21 7.37 -8.24
N ALA A 71 -12.57 7.43 -7.08
CA ALA A 71 -11.16 7.81 -6.98
C ALA A 71 -10.24 6.74 -7.63
N PRO A 72 -9.11 7.14 -8.24
CA PRO A 72 -8.24 6.20 -8.95
C PRO A 72 -7.68 5.06 -8.09
N LEU A 73 -7.40 5.32 -6.80
CA LEU A 73 -6.79 4.35 -5.91
C LEU A 73 -7.69 3.12 -5.69
N ALA A 74 -8.97 3.31 -5.41
CA ALA A 74 -9.91 2.19 -5.19
C ALA A 74 -9.98 1.25 -6.40
N GLY A 75 -10.02 1.82 -7.61
CA GLY A 75 -9.99 1.05 -8.86
C GLY A 75 -8.66 0.34 -9.09
N ASP A 76 -7.54 1.01 -8.82
CA ASP A 76 -6.19 0.43 -8.93
C ASP A 76 -5.98 -0.71 -7.93
N LEU A 77 -6.46 -0.57 -6.68
CA LEU A 77 -6.38 -1.60 -5.65
C LEU A 77 -7.13 -2.86 -6.03
N ARG A 78 -8.37 -2.72 -6.53
CA ARG A 78 -9.15 -3.87 -7.00
C ARG A 78 -8.44 -4.60 -8.14
N ARG A 79 -7.88 -3.86 -9.11
CA ARG A 79 -7.09 -4.45 -10.21
C ARG A 79 -5.83 -5.15 -9.70
N ALA A 80 -5.09 -4.53 -8.78
CA ALA A 80 -3.88 -5.08 -8.22
C ALA A 80 -4.16 -6.36 -7.40
N TRP A 81 -5.25 -6.37 -6.62
CA TRP A 81 -5.67 -7.54 -5.85
C TRP A 81 -6.02 -8.72 -6.76
N LEU A 82 -6.79 -8.49 -7.83
CA LEU A 82 -7.11 -9.51 -8.84
C LEU A 82 -5.84 -10.01 -9.56
N ALA A 83 -4.94 -9.10 -9.93
CA ALA A 83 -3.70 -9.45 -10.61
C ALA A 83 -2.70 -10.19 -9.71
N SER A 84 -2.78 -10.00 -8.39
CA SER A 84 -1.91 -10.67 -7.41
C SER A 84 -2.34 -12.11 -7.11
N GLN A 85 -3.50 -12.57 -7.61
CA GLN A 85 -3.96 -13.94 -7.42
C GLN A 85 -2.98 -14.91 -8.09
N GLY A 86 -2.24 -15.66 -7.27
CA GLY A 86 -1.20 -16.59 -7.74
C GLY A 86 0.21 -16.00 -7.84
N ASP A 87 0.40 -14.69 -7.63
CA ASP A 87 1.71 -14.03 -7.56
C ASP A 87 1.98 -13.55 -6.12
N LYS A 88 2.75 -14.35 -5.37
CA LYS A 88 3.14 -14.04 -3.99
C LYS A 88 3.95 -12.74 -3.88
N THR A 89 4.74 -12.41 -4.90
CA THR A 89 5.58 -11.20 -4.88
C THR A 89 4.71 -9.97 -5.04
N ALA A 90 3.77 -9.99 -5.98
CA ALA A 90 2.80 -8.91 -6.16
C ALA A 90 1.89 -8.73 -4.93
N ALA A 91 1.41 -9.84 -4.34
CA ALA A 91 0.60 -9.80 -3.13
C ALA A 91 1.37 -9.18 -1.95
N LEU A 92 2.64 -9.58 -1.76
CA LEU A 92 3.50 -9.03 -0.71
C LEU A 92 3.82 -7.55 -0.94
N ALA A 93 4.13 -7.16 -2.18
CA ALA A 93 4.40 -5.76 -2.53
C ALA A 93 3.20 -4.86 -2.24
N LEU A 94 1.99 -5.31 -2.58
CA LEU A 94 0.76 -4.59 -2.32
C LEU A 94 0.47 -4.48 -0.81
N ALA A 95 0.61 -5.60 -0.07
CA ALA A 95 0.43 -5.63 1.37
C ALA A 95 1.43 -4.71 2.09
N TRP A 96 2.70 -4.71 1.64
CA TRP A 96 3.73 -3.83 2.18
C TRP A 96 3.43 -2.36 1.90
N ALA A 97 2.98 -2.01 0.68
CA ALA A 97 2.60 -0.63 0.37
C ALA A 97 1.45 -0.12 1.25
N ARG A 98 0.48 -0.98 1.57
CA ARG A 98 -0.60 -0.67 2.51
C ARG A 98 -0.08 -0.51 3.94
N GLU A 99 0.84 -1.37 4.35
CA GLU A 99 1.46 -1.29 5.68
C GLU A 99 2.27 -0.01 5.87
N GLN A 100 3.00 0.44 4.84
CA GLN A 100 3.68 1.74 4.87
C GLN A 100 2.72 2.90 5.12
N LEU A 101 1.49 2.82 4.60
CA LEU A 101 0.46 3.82 4.85
C LEU A 101 -0.06 3.77 6.29
N ARG A 102 -0.27 2.56 6.83
CA ARG A 102 -0.67 2.34 8.23
C ARG A 102 0.38 2.90 9.19
N LEU A 103 1.65 2.61 8.96
CA LEU A 103 2.77 3.10 9.79
C LEU A 103 2.89 4.62 9.76
N ALA A 104 2.70 5.25 8.59
CA ALA A 104 2.69 6.71 8.48
C ALA A 104 1.53 7.34 9.25
N LEU A 105 0.36 6.69 9.25
CA LEU A 105 -0.79 7.14 10.03
C LEU A 105 -0.58 6.92 11.54
N GLU A 106 0.03 5.81 11.94
CA GLU A 106 0.40 5.53 13.33
C GLU A 106 1.34 6.61 13.88
N GLU A 107 2.32 7.04 13.10
CA GLU A 107 3.24 8.11 13.50
C GLU A 107 2.50 9.44 13.76
N LEU A 108 1.48 9.76 12.96
CA LEU A 108 0.63 10.93 13.18
C LEU A 108 -0.18 10.79 14.48
N VAL A 109 -0.82 9.65 14.68
CA VAL A 109 -1.64 9.37 15.88
C VAL A 109 -0.79 9.38 17.14
N ALA A 110 0.42 8.81 17.10
CA ALA A 110 1.32 8.71 18.25
C ALA A 110 1.81 10.09 18.74
N ARG A 111 1.84 11.10 17.85
CA ARG A 111 2.22 12.49 18.19
C ARG A 111 1.11 13.27 18.87
N LEU A 112 -0.13 12.77 18.84
CA LEU A 112 -1.24 13.45 19.49
C LEU A 112 -1.15 13.30 21.02
N PRO A 113 -1.34 14.39 21.78
CA PRO A 113 -1.51 14.32 23.22
C PRO A 113 -2.58 13.29 23.56
N ARG A 114 -2.39 12.54 24.66
CA ARG A 114 -3.42 11.59 25.12
C ARG A 114 -4.76 12.30 25.37
N GLU A 115 -4.73 13.58 25.75
CA GLU A 115 -5.91 14.41 25.91
C GLU A 115 -6.66 14.68 24.60
N ALA A 116 -5.95 14.72 23.47
CA ALA A 116 -6.57 14.88 22.16
C ALA A 116 -7.22 13.59 21.66
N ARG A 117 -6.84 12.43 22.21
CA ARG A 117 -7.41 11.10 21.90
C ARG A 117 -8.60 10.71 22.80
N ARG A 118 -9.07 11.60 23.68
CA ARG A 118 -10.01 11.30 24.79
C ARG A 118 -11.29 10.54 24.44
N ARG A 119 -11.77 10.59 23.20
CA ARG A 119 -12.97 9.83 22.76
C ARG A 119 -12.68 8.36 22.45
N VAL A 120 -11.42 8.01 22.15
CA VAL A 120 -11.01 6.67 21.74
C VAL A 120 -9.73 6.29 22.48
N ASP A 121 -9.88 5.58 23.60
CA ASP A 121 -8.76 5.08 24.40
C ASP A 121 -8.17 3.80 23.79
N LEU A 122 -7.48 3.98 22.65
CA LEU A 122 -6.78 2.92 21.94
C LEU A 122 -5.29 3.24 21.82
N PRO A 123 -4.42 2.22 21.79
CA PRO A 123 -3.03 2.42 21.43
C PRO A 123 -2.95 2.91 19.97
N ALA A 124 -1.86 3.63 19.64
CA ALA A 124 -1.75 4.37 18.38
C ALA A 124 -1.80 3.45 17.14
N ASP A 125 -1.22 2.26 17.25
CA ASP A 125 -1.24 1.21 16.23
C ASP A 125 -2.66 0.72 15.94
N ALA A 126 -3.45 0.43 16.98
CA ALA A 126 -4.83 -0.01 16.85
C ALA A 126 -5.73 1.10 16.28
N LEU A 127 -5.57 2.34 16.74
CA LEU A 127 -6.33 3.46 16.21
C LEU A 127 -5.98 3.74 14.74
N ALA A 128 -4.70 3.71 14.37
CA ALA A 128 -4.29 3.87 12.98
C ALA A 128 -4.82 2.75 12.08
N TRP A 129 -4.82 1.51 12.56
CA TRP A 129 -5.43 0.39 11.85
C TRP A 129 -6.94 0.60 11.61
N LEU A 130 -7.69 1.02 12.63
CA LEU A 130 -9.12 1.28 12.52
C LEU A 130 -9.44 2.45 11.59
N LEU A 131 -8.71 3.56 11.70
CA LEU A 131 -8.89 4.73 10.83
C LEU A 131 -8.60 4.39 9.37
N LEU A 132 -7.51 3.66 9.10
CA LEU A 132 -7.21 3.19 7.75
C LEU A 132 -8.31 2.27 7.21
N ALA A 133 -8.77 1.30 8.00
CA ALA A 133 -9.85 0.40 7.61
C ALA A 133 -11.15 1.15 7.32
N ALA A 134 -11.48 2.17 8.10
CA ALA A 134 -12.65 3.00 7.87
C ALA A 134 -12.53 3.84 6.59
N CYS A 135 -11.36 4.43 6.31
CA CYS A 135 -11.11 5.11 5.04
C CYS A 135 -11.21 4.13 3.86
N GLU A 136 -10.69 2.91 3.98
CA GLU A 136 -10.81 1.87 2.95
C GLU A 136 -12.27 1.50 2.69
N ALA A 137 -13.10 1.42 3.75
CA ALA A 137 -14.52 1.11 3.63
C ALA A 137 -15.32 2.19 2.89
N ILE A 138 -14.86 3.45 2.87
CA ILE A 138 -15.50 4.53 2.08
C ILE A 138 -15.54 4.17 0.59
N ALA A 139 -14.58 3.38 0.09
CA ALA A 139 -14.59 2.91 -1.30
C ALA A 139 -15.80 2.03 -1.67
N CYS A 140 -16.48 1.46 -0.65
CA CYS A 140 -17.65 0.61 -0.80
C CYS A 140 -18.98 1.37 -0.60
N GLU A 141 -18.93 2.65 -0.24
CA GLU A 141 -20.11 3.49 -0.02
C GLU A 141 -20.64 4.05 -1.35
N PRO A 142 -21.92 4.47 -1.41
CA PRO A 142 -22.38 5.29 -2.52
C PRO A 142 -21.65 6.64 -2.52
N PRO A 143 -21.41 7.28 -3.70
CA PRO A 143 -20.72 8.56 -3.78
C PRO A 143 -21.32 9.66 -2.89
N SER A 144 -22.65 9.66 -2.71
CA SER A 144 -23.35 10.61 -1.86
C SER A 144 -23.04 10.49 -0.37
N ALA A 145 -22.60 9.32 0.11
CA ALA A 145 -22.33 9.08 1.54
C ALA A 145 -20.87 9.34 1.93
N ALA A 146 -19.94 9.42 0.98
CA ALA A 146 -18.51 9.51 1.26
C ALA A 146 -18.13 10.74 2.12
N ALA A 147 -18.75 11.89 1.84
CA ALA A 147 -18.56 13.11 2.63
C ALA A 147 -19.05 12.93 4.07
N ASP A 148 -20.23 12.32 4.25
CA ASP A 148 -20.80 12.08 5.58
C ASP A 148 -19.96 11.08 6.38
N ARG A 149 -19.45 10.00 5.75
CA ARG A 149 -18.52 9.07 6.41
C ARG A 149 -17.24 9.74 6.85
N THR A 150 -16.67 10.61 6.01
CA THR A 150 -15.48 11.38 6.36
C THR A 150 -15.74 12.27 7.57
N ARG A 151 -16.89 12.95 7.61
CA ARG A 151 -17.31 13.76 8.77
C ARG A 151 -17.46 12.91 10.04
N THR A 152 -18.11 11.75 9.96
CA THR A 152 -18.24 10.83 11.10
C THR A 152 -16.88 10.39 11.65
N LEU A 153 -15.88 10.17 10.78
CA LEU A 153 -14.52 9.81 11.24
C LEU A 153 -13.83 10.95 11.98
N LEU A 154 -13.99 12.19 11.52
CA LEU A 154 -13.48 13.37 12.21
C LEU A 154 -14.16 13.55 13.58
N GLU A 155 -15.49 13.42 13.63
CA GLU A 155 -16.25 13.51 14.87
C GLU A 155 -15.83 12.44 15.88
N LEU A 156 -15.56 11.21 15.42
CA LEU A 156 -15.10 10.10 16.26
C LEU A 156 -13.78 10.44 16.98
N ILE A 157 -12.85 11.10 16.30
CA ILE A 157 -11.57 11.52 16.89
C ILE A 157 -11.64 12.89 17.60
N GLY A 158 -12.83 13.48 17.73
CA GLY A 158 -13.05 14.76 18.40
C GLY A 158 -12.60 15.97 17.58
N ARG A 159 -12.83 15.91 16.26
CA ARG A 159 -12.48 16.94 15.28
C ARG A 159 -13.69 17.34 14.45
#